data_AF-A0A066UAI0-F1
#
_entry.id   AF-A0A066UAI0-F1
#
_cell.length_a   1.000
_cell.length_b   1.000
_cell.length_c   1.000
_cell.angle_alpha   90.00
_cell.angle_beta   90.00
_cell.angle_gamma   90.00
#
_symmetry.space_group_name_H-M   'P 1'
#
loop_
_entity.id
_entity.type
_entity.pdbx_description
1 polymer ?
#
loop_
_entity_poly.entity_id
_entity_poly.type
_entity_poly.pdbx_seq_one_letter_code
_entity_poly.pdbx_strand_id
1 'polypeptide(L)'
;HCSEQDFEAMLRQYENSIDDKRQFTALVKDTFPEEAKNINLILMAYNMGIAQDIQKANLLNNTFAFRYVKQLMDDYGISRVNADWIVSVWCSCYGNKVLGKACDISVQKQGGGPAIKDNKSSSGKSYGDLFVYEKSRKRQRTGCNRIPWR
;
A
#
# COMPACT_ATOMS: atom_id res chain seq x y z
N HIS A 1 10.91 6.47 12.91
CA HIS A 1 9.94 5.37 12.82
C HIS A 1 8.59 5.97 13.17
N CYS A 2 7.74 6.25 12.19
CA CYS A 2 6.37 6.73 12.39
C CYS A 2 5.66 5.71 13.27
N SER A 3 5.54 6.02 14.55
CA SER A 3 4.84 5.15 15.48
C SER A 3 3.34 5.41 15.31
N GLU A 4 2.51 4.36 15.42
CA GLU A 4 1.06 4.51 15.39
C GLU A 4 0.55 5.53 16.43
N GLN A 5 1.34 5.73 17.49
CA GLN A 5 1.10 6.67 18.58
C GLN A 5 1.27 8.13 18.14
N ASP A 6 2.29 8.45 17.32
CA ASP A 6 2.51 9.80 16.80
C ASP A 6 1.36 10.22 15.86
N PHE A 7 0.92 9.28 15.01
CA PHE A 7 -0.21 9.51 14.11
C PHE A 7 -1.52 9.68 14.88
N GLU A 8 -1.76 8.86 15.90
CA GLU A 8 -2.90 9.04 16.80
C GLU A 8 -2.89 10.40 17.49
N ALA A 9 -1.77 10.79 18.10
CA ALA A 9 -1.64 12.05 18.82
C ALA A 9 -1.94 13.25 17.91
N MET A 10 -1.40 13.23 16.69
CA MET A 10 -1.70 14.24 15.66
C MET A 10 -3.19 14.26 15.31
N LEU A 11 -3.82 13.10 15.07
CA LEU A 11 -5.25 13.06 14.73
C LEU A 11 -6.17 13.53 15.87
N ARG A 12 -5.83 13.22 17.13
CA ARG A 12 -6.58 13.70 18.31
C ARG A 12 -6.49 15.21 18.48
N GLN A 13 -5.32 15.78 18.22
CA GLN A 13 -5.09 17.22 18.38
C GLN A 13 -5.74 18.04 17.25
N TYR A 14 -5.87 17.46 16.06
CA TYR A 14 -6.32 18.14 14.85
C TYR A 14 -7.50 17.46 14.16
N GLU A 15 -8.48 16.97 14.93
CA GLU A 15 -9.65 16.28 14.39
C GLU A 15 -10.41 17.15 13.37
N ASN A 16 -10.58 18.44 13.67
CA ASN A 16 -11.25 19.41 12.77
C ASN A 16 -10.46 19.74 11.51
N SER A 17 -9.14 19.49 11.48
CA SER A 17 -8.28 19.78 10.33
C SER A 17 -8.27 18.64 9.30
N ILE A 18 -8.87 17.48 9.63
CA ILE A 18 -8.94 16.33 8.73
C ILE A 18 -9.82 16.64 7.51
N ASP A 19 -10.81 17.53 7.65
CA ASP A 19 -11.67 17.92 6.53
C ASP A 19 -10.97 18.84 5.51
N ASP A 20 -9.92 19.56 5.94
CA ASP A 20 -9.10 20.38 5.04
C ASP A 20 -7.85 19.61 4.59
N LYS A 21 -7.89 19.16 3.33
CA LYS A 21 -6.78 18.46 2.68
C LYS A 21 -5.45 19.19 2.77
N ARG A 22 -5.43 20.53 2.67
CA ARG A 22 -4.18 21.30 2.71
C ARG A 22 -3.59 21.28 4.10
N GLN A 23 -4.43 21.51 5.11
CA GLN A 23 -4.02 21.46 6.52
C GLN A 23 -3.56 20.06 6.91
N PHE A 24 -4.35 19.04 6.58
CA PHE A 24 -3.98 17.64 6.83
C PHE A 24 -2.64 17.28 6.16
N THR A 25 -2.43 17.70 4.91
CA THR A 25 -1.17 17.44 4.20
C THR A 25 0.02 18.12 4.87
N ALA A 26 -0.14 19.36 5.35
CA ALA A 26 0.92 20.06 6.08
C ALA A 26 1.23 19.35 7.40
N LEU A 27 0.19 19.02 8.19
CA LEU A 27 0.33 18.34 9.47
C LEU A 27 1.04 16.99 9.37
N VAL A 28 0.68 16.16 8.39
CA VAL A 28 1.34 14.85 8.18
C VAL A 28 2.80 15.04 7.78
N LYS A 29 3.13 16.06 6.98
CA LYS A 29 4.51 16.36 6.59
C LYS A 29 5.34 16.91 7.76
N ASP A 30 4.74 17.73 8.61
CA ASP A 30 5.39 18.31 9.78
C ASP A 30 5.59 17.26 10.89
N THR A 31 4.69 16.27 10.98
CA THR A 31 4.77 15.18 11.95
C THR A 31 5.77 14.09 11.52
N PHE A 32 5.91 13.83 10.21
CA PHE A 32 6.75 12.76 9.68
C PHE A 32 7.79 13.22 8.62
N PRO A 33 8.56 14.28 8.86
CA PRO A 33 9.37 14.94 7.82
C PRO A 33 10.41 14.02 7.15
N GLU A 34 10.89 13.00 7.85
CA GLU A 34 11.91 12.06 7.34
C GLU A 34 11.31 10.80 6.66
N GLU A 35 9.99 10.59 6.77
CA GLU A 35 9.34 9.35 6.31
C GLU A 35 8.45 9.59 5.09
N ALA A 36 9.05 10.13 4.03
CA ALA A 36 8.37 10.48 2.78
C ALA A 36 7.50 9.34 2.22
N LYS A 37 7.96 8.08 2.34
CA LYS A 37 7.16 6.90 1.94
C LYS A 37 5.86 6.82 2.75
N ASN A 38 5.94 6.92 4.08
CA ASN A 38 4.79 6.79 4.96
C ASN A 38 3.83 7.96 4.81
N ILE A 39 4.36 9.18 4.64
CA ILE A 39 3.56 10.37 4.28
C ILE A 39 2.75 10.09 3.01
N ASN A 40 3.42 9.68 1.93
CA ASN A 40 2.75 9.45 0.65
C ASN A 40 1.65 8.39 0.77
N LEU A 41 1.91 7.32 1.50
CA LEU A 41 0.96 6.24 1.75
C LEU A 41 -0.27 6.71 2.54
N ILE A 42 -0.07 7.47 3.62
CA ILE A 42 -1.15 8.06 4.43
C ILE A 42 -1.99 9.01 3.58
N LEU A 43 -1.34 9.91 2.84
CA LEU A 43 -2.01 10.87 1.97
C LEU A 43 -2.77 10.19 0.83
N MET A 44 -2.30 9.05 0.35
CA MET A 44 -2.98 8.32 -0.71
C MET A 44 -4.30 7.74 -0.25
N ALA A 45 -4.33 7.08 0.92
CA ALA A 45 -5.58 6.61 1.50
C ALA A 45 -6.53 7.78 1.84
N TYR A 46 -5.99 8.91 2.30
CA TYR A 46 -6.78 10.13 2.50
C TYR A 46 -7.41 10.63 1.18
N ASN A 47 -6.64 10.67 0.09
CA ASN A 47 -7.14 11.09 -1.22
C ASN A 47 -8.22 10.16 -1.78
N MET A 48 -8.22 8.89 -1.39
CA MET A 48 -9.29 7.93 -1.73
C MET A 48 -10.57 8.16 -0.91
N GLY A 49 -10.55 9.04 0.08
CA GLY A 49 -11.70 9.39 0.90
C GLY A 49 -11.91 8.48 2.12
N ILE A 50 -10.87 7.76 2.58
CA ILE A 50 -11.01 6.82 3.72
C ILE A 50 -11.50 7.53 4.99
N ALA A 51 -11.08 8.78 5.23
CA ALA A 51 -11.45 9.54 6.42
C ALA A 51 -12.97 9.82 6.44
N GLN A 52 -13.52 10.30 5.32
CA GLN A 52 -14.95 10.61 5.19
C GLN A 52 -15.80 9.34 5.25
N ASP A 53 -15.31 8.26 4.65
CA ASP A 53 -15.99 6.98 4.70
C ASP A 53 -15.96 6.36 6.10
N ILE A 54 -14.86 6.54 6.85
CA ILE A 54 -14.80 6.17 8.28
C ILE A 54 -15.81 7.00 9.08
N GLN A 55 -15.92 8.32 8.86
CA GLN A 55 -16.90 9.18 9.54
C GLN A 55 -18.34 8.75 9.26
N LYS A 56 -18.66 8.29 8.05
CA LYS A 56 -20.01 7.85 7.66
C LYS A 56 -20.31 6.41 8.07
N ALA A 57 -19.30 5.55 8.18
CA ALA A 57 -19.50 4.15 8.53
C ALA A 57 -19.90 4.01 10.01
N ASN A 58 -20.95 3.24 10.29
CA ASN A 58 -21.35 2.92 11.67
C ASN A 58 -20.46 1.87 12.33
N LEU A 59 -19.85 0.99 11.53
CA LEU A 59 -18.97 -0.09 11.96
C LEU A 59 -17.83 -0.24 10.95
N LEU A 60 -16.59 -0.30 11.44
CA LEU A 60 -15.44 -0.59 10.62
C LEU A 60 -15.17 -2.09 10.65
N ASN A 61 -15.56 -2.79 9.58
CA ASN A 61 -15.44 -4.24 9.47
C ASN A 61 -14.39 -4.67 8.43
N ASN A 62 -14.11 -5.97 8.39
CA ASN A 62 -13.19 -6.56 7.40
C ASN A 62 -13.54 -6.22 5.95
N THR A 63 -14.83 -6.08 5.59
CA THR A 63 -15.25 -5.72 4.24
C THR A 63 -14.84 -4.29 3.86
N PHE A 64 -15.00 -3.34 4.80
CA PHE A 64 -14.54 -1.96 4.63
C PHE A 64 -13.03 -1.93 4.35
N ALA A 65 -12.26 -2.59 5.22
CA ALA A 65 -10.81 -2.63 5.09
C ALA A 65 -10.35 -3.31 3.80
N PHE A 66 -10.94 -4.47 3.47
CA PHE A 66 -10.59 -5.21 2.26
C PHE A 66 -10.83 -4.40 0.98
N ARG A 67 -11.90 -3.59 0.93
CA ARG A 67 -12.19 -2.71 -0.21
C ARG A 67 -11.05 -1.73 -0.46
N TYR A 68 -10.58 -1.04 0.58
CA TYR A 68 -9.47 -0.10 0.46
C TYR A 68 -8.14 -0.77 0.17
N VAL A 69 -7.85 -1.92 0.81
CA VAL A 69 -6.63 -2.69 0.54
C VAL A 69 -6.59 -3.13 -0.92
N LYS A 70 -7.70 -3.66 -1.44
CA LYS A 70 -7.80 -4.08 -2.85
C LYS A 70 -7.61 -2.89 -3.79
N GLN A 71 -8.27 -1.78 -3.53
CA GLN A 71 -8.16 -0.58 -4.38
C GLN A 71 -6.74 0.01 -4.37
N LEU A 72 -6.05 0.02 -3.22
CA LEU A 72 -4.64 0.43 -3.13
C LEU A 72 -3.72 -0.48 -3.95
N MET A 73 -4.00 -1.79 -3.99
CA MET A 73 -3.23 -2.74 -4.76
C MET A 73 -3.50 -2.63 -6.27
N ASP A 74 -4.77 -2.58 -6.67
CA ASP A 74 -5.21 -2.66 -8.06
C ASP A 74 -4.98 -1.32 -8.80
N ASP A 75 -5.32 -0.18 -8.19
CA ASP A 75 -5.31 1.13 -8.86
C ASP A 75 -3.96 1.86 -8.70
N TYR A 76 -3.29 1.64 -7.56
CA TYR A 76 -2.07 2.39 -7.19
C TYR A 76 -0.81 1.51 -7.15
N GLY A 77 -0.93 0.20 -7.39
CA GLY A 77 0.21 -0.72 -7.40
C GLY A 77 0.92 -0.84 -6.05
N ILE A 78 0.23 -0.54 -4.95
CA ILE A 78 0.81 -0.62 -3.60
C ILE A 78 0.92 -2.08 -3.18
N SER A 79 2.04 -2.43 -2.56
CA SER A 79 2.21 -3.78 -2.02
C SER A 79 1.16 -4.07 -0.94
N ARG A 80 0.68 -5.32 -0.88
CA ARG A 80 -0.33 -5.74 0.10
C ARG A 80 0.02 -5.36 1.53
N VAL A 81 1.30 -5.50 1.91
CA VAL A 81 1.78 -5.16 3.27
C VAL A 81 1.63 -3.66 3.56
N ASN A 82 1.98 -2.80 2.60
CA ASN A 82 1.82 -1.37 2.78
C ASN A 82 0.33 -0.99 2.79
N ALA A 83 -0.48 -1.58 1.90
CA ALA A 83 -1.92 -1.32 1.84
C ALA A 83 -2.64 -1.71 3.14
N ASP A 84 -2.33 -2.89 3.65
CA ASP A 84 -2.85 -3.42 4.92
C ASP A 84 -2.45 -2.53 6.10
N TRP A 85 -1.18 -2.13 6.17
CA TRP A 85 -0.69 -1.22 7.20
C TRP A 85 -1.44 0.12 7.20
N ILE A 86 -1.58 0.78 6.05
CA ILE A 86 -2.25 2.08 5.95
C ILE A 86 -3.71 1.99 6.39
N VAL A 87 -4.44 0.98 5.90
CA VAL A 87 -5.86 0.80 6.21
C VAL A 87 -6.04 0.48 7.69
N SER A 88 -5.17 -0.34 8.27
CA SER A 88 -5.13 -0.63 9.70
C SER A 88 -4.89 0.64 10.52
N VAL A 89 -3.90 1.45 10.15
CA VAL A 89 -3.57 2.72 10.82
C VAL A 89 -4.77 3.66 10.82
N TRP A 90 -5.44 3.85 9.68
CA TRP A 90 -6.63 4.70 9.61
C TRP A 90 -7.79 4.18 10.45
N CYS A 91 -8.12 2.89 10.34
CA CYS A 91 -9.27 2.35 11.04
C CYS A 91 -9.04 2.23 12.56
N SER A 92 -7.80 1.93 12.98
CA SER A 92 -7.42 1.87 14.40
C SER A 92 -7.28 3.26 15.01
N CYS A 93 -6.44 4.13 14.43
CA CYS A 93 -6.17 5.44 15.01
C CYS A 93 -7.35 6.39 14.84
N TYR A 94 -7.89 6.53 13.63
CA TYR A 94 -8.99 7.47 13.39
C TYR A 94 -10.35 6.88 13.78
N GLY A 95 -10.63 5.65 13.37
CA GLY A 95 -11.91 4.98 13.64
C GLY A 95 -12.14 4.70 15.13
N ASN A 96 -11.26 3.88 15.73
CA ASN A 96 -11.44 3.44 17.12
C ASN A 96 -11.02 4.52 18.12
N LYS A 97 -9.81 5.07 17.99
CA LYS A 97 -9.25 5.93 19.04
C LYS A 97 -9.76 7.37 19.01
N VAL A 98 -9.96 7.96 17.84
CA VAL A 98 -10.48 9.33 17.69
C VAL A 98 -12.01 9.34 17.74
N LEU A 99 -12.67 8.59 16.85
CA LEU A 99 -14.13 8.60 16.73
C LEU A 99 -14.87 7.62 17.66
N GLY A 100 -14.15 6.75 18.39
CA GLY A 100 -14.77 5.79 19.31
C GLY A 100 -15.59 4.69 18.63
N LYS A 101 -15.36 4.42 17.34
CA LYS A 101 -16.16 3.46 16.57
C LYS A 101 -15.70 2.04 16.81
N ALA A 102 -16.67 1.12 16.88
CA ALA A 102 -16.39 -0.31 16.91
C ALA A 102 -15.59 -0.70 15.66
N CYS A 103 -14.42 -1.28 15.90
CA CYS A 103 -13.43 -1.59 14.88
C CYS A 103 -13.16 -3.10 14.93
N ASP A 104 -13.90 -3.85 14.12
CA ASP A 104 -13.81 -5.30 14.01
C ASP A 104 -13.05 -5.68 12.73
N ILE A 105 -11.82 -5.19 12.67
CA ILE A 105 -10.86 -5.57 11.65
C ILE A 105 -9.91 -6.59 12.23
N SER A 106 -10.08 -7.83 11.81
CA SER A 106 -9.02 -8.81 11.89
C SER A 106 -8.07 -8.52 10.74
N VAL A 107 -7.03 -7.73 11.00
CA VAL A 107 -5.89 -7.59 10.08
C VAL A 107 -5.43 -9.00 9.77
N GLN A 108 -5.70 -9.47 8.55
CA GLN A 108 -5.40 -10.84 8.16
C GLN A 108 -3.88 -10.99 8.15
N LYS A 109 -3.31 -11.39 9.28
CA LYS A 109 -2.01 -12.04 9.34
C LYS A 109 -2.11 -13.26 8.43
N GLN A 110 -1.58 -13.13 7.22
CA GLN A 110 -1.47 -14.15 6.17
C GLN A 110 -2.43 -15.35 6.28
N GLY A 111 -3.46 -15.36 5.45
CA GLY A 111 -4.25 -16.58 5.22
C GLY A 111 -5.38 -16.36 4.23
N GLY A 112 -5.17 -16.77 2.99
CA GLY A 112 -6.22 -16.99 2.01
C GLY A 112 -6.82 -15.72 1.39
N GLY A 113 -6.32 -15.37 0.20
CA GLY A 113 -7.11 -14.58 -0.75
C GLY A 113 -8.45 -15.27 -1.05
N PRO A 114 -9.42 -14.57 -1.66
CA PRO A 114 -10.74 -15.14 -1.92
C PRO A 114 -10.62 -16.42 -2.76
N ALA A 115 -11.20 -17.48 -2.22
CA ALA A 115 -11.27 -18.79 -2.83
C ALA A 115 -12.03 -18.75 -4.16
N ILE A 116 -11.30 -18.69 -5.27
CA ILE A 116 -11.79 -19.35 -6.49
C ILE A 116 -11.45 -20.83 -6.29
N LYS A 117 -12.46 -21.58 -5.84
CA LYS A 117 -12.43 -23.04 -5.85
C LYS A 117 -12.58 -23.49 -7.30
N ASP A 118 -11.46 -23.66 -7.99
CA ASP A 118 -11.43 -24.57 -9.14
C ASP A 118 -10.44 -25.69 -8.86
N ASN A 119 -11.04 -26.82 -8.51
CA ASN A 119 -10.40 -28.10 -8.33
C ASN A 119 -9.72 -28.51 -9.65
N LYS A 120 -8.39 -28.48 -9.70
CA LYS A 120 -7.61 -29.38 -10.56
C LYS A 120 -6.18 -29.53 -10.04
N SER A 121 -5.92 -30.70 -9.47
CA SER A 121 -4.59 -31.21 -9.18
C SER A 121 -3.69 -31.07 -10.41
N SER A 122 -2.60 -30.30 -10.29
CA SER A 122 -1.45 -30.40 -11.19
C SER A 122 -0.20 -30.01 -10.43
N SER A 123 0.69 -30.97 -10.33
CA SER A 123 2.03 -30.89 -9.73
C SER A 123 2.89 -29.74 -10.28
N GLY A 124 3.49 -28.98 -9.37
CA GLY A 124 4.81 -28.35 -9.52
C GLY A 124 4.88 -26.94 -10.10
N LYS A 125 5.58 -26.04 -9.41
CA LYS A 125 7.00 -25.71 -9.65
C LYS A 125 7.40 -24.44 -8.87
N SER A 126 8.60 -24.49 -8.29
CA SER A 126 9.26 -23.40 -7.55
C SER A 126 9.52 -22.20 -8.47
N TYR A 127 9.16 -21.00 -8.02
CA TYR A 127 9.26 -19.73 -8.75
C TYR A 127 10.70 -19.16 -8.69
N GLY A 128 11.70 -20.00 -8.95
CA GLY A 128 13.11 -19.67 -8.84
C GLY A 128 13.87 -19.54 -10.17
N ASP A 129 13.21 -19.76 -11.31
CA ASP A 129 13.89 -19.98 -12.60
C ASP A 129 13.30 -19.21 -13.79
N LEU A 130 12.53 -18.14 -13.54
CA LEU A 130 11.84 -17.40 -14.60
C LEU A 130 12.71 -16.39 -15.37
N PHE A 131 13.98 -16.22 -15.00
CA PHE A 131 14.93 -15.38 -15.73
C PHE A 131 16.28 -16.06 -15.86
N VAL A 132 16.51 -16.71 -17.00
CA VAL A 132 17.87 -17.05 -17.44
C VAL A 132 18.47 -15.78 -18.04
N TYR A 133 19.44 -15.19 -17.34
CA TYR A 133 20.22 -14.08 -17.89
C TYR A 133 21.18 -14.63 -18.94
N GLU A 134 20.78 -14.62 -20.21
CA GLU A 134 21.69 -14.98 -21.29
C GLU A 134 22.65 -13.81 -21.55
N LYS A 135 23.85 -13.90 -20.97
CA LYS A 135 24.95 -13.00 -21.28
C LYS A 135 25.37 -13.25 -22.74
N SER A 136 25.02 -12.32 -23.63
CA SER A 136 25.36 -12.37 -25.07
C SER A 136 26.82 -12.75 -25.29
N ARG A 137 27.06 -13.97 -25.75
CA ARG A 137 28.38 -14.43 -26.19
C ARG A 137 28.76 -13.63 -27.43
N LYS A 138 29.93 -12.98 -27.37
CA LYS A 138 30.57 -12.30 -28.52
C LYS A 138 30.54 -13.24 -29.72
N ARG A 139 29.70 -12.93 -30.72
CA ARG A 139 29.78 -13.57 -32.03
C ARG A 139 31.09 -13.14 -32.69
N GLN A 140 31.94 -14.13 -32.87
CA GLN A 140 33.14 -14.09 -33.69
C GLN A 140 32.71 -13.71 -35.13
N ARG A 141 32.97 -12.47 -35.53
CA ARG A 141 32.83 -12.05 -36.93
C ARG A 141 34.04 -12.56 -37.69
N THR A 142 33.82 -13.61 -38.48
CA THR A 142 34.64 -13.93 -39.64
C THR A 142 34.49 -12.81 -40.68
N GLY A 143 35.64 -12.35 -41.19
CA GLY A 143 35.89 -11.64 -42.46
C GLY A 143 34.90 -10.58 -42.97
N CYS A 144 35.35 -9.32 -43.01
CA CYS A 144 35.13 -8.48 -44.19
C CYS A 144 36.16 -7.33 -44.28
N ASN A 145 36.59 -7.06 -45.51
CA ASN A 145 37.73 -6.24 -45.93
C ASN A 145 37.78 -4.80 -45.38
N ARG A 146 39.01 -4.34 -45.15
CA ARG A 146 39.36 -2.92 -45.01
C ARG A 146 39.04 -2.18 -46.32
N ILE A 147 38.35 -1.05 -46.20
CA ILE A 147 38.40 0.05 -47.18
C ILE A 147 38.99 1.25 -46.42
N PRO A 148 40.08 1.89 -46.90
CA PRO A 148 40.70 3.01 -46.20
C PRO A 148 39.96 4.32 -46.48
N TRP A 149 39.89 5.18 -45.47
CA TRP A 149 39.30 6.51 -45.54
C TRP A 149 40.20 7.47 -46.32
N ARG A 150 39.56 8.26 -47.19
CA ARG A 150 40.11 9.38 -47.94
C ARG A 150 40.15 10.64 -47.07
#